data_AF-A0A7K1B6K7-F1
#
_entry.id   AF-A0A7K1B6K7-F1
#
_cell.length_a   1.000
_cell.length_b   1.000
_cell.length_c   1.000
_cell.angle_alpha   90.00
_cell.angle_beta   90.00
_cell.angle_gamma   90.00
#
_symmetry.space_group_name_H-M   'P 1'
#
loop_
_entity.id
_entity.type
_entity.pdbx_description
1 polymer ?
#
loop_
_entity_poly.entity_id
_entity_poly.type
_entity_poly.pdbx_seq_one_letter_code
_entity_poly.pdbx_strand_id
1 'polypeptide(L)'
;MSRTRAALAAVSSGLLLVLAAGCSGDDGAGGAGSSGDFCTDMARFEALQAEGDEAFASGDDPEVARDVFGRFSDAIDAARASVPDEIATDFRLVADTTQQLIETFESADYDLAALATDPQYAEVLVSLDDARVTEANDRLATYVRTTCGTRVTGDAPATTAP
;
A
#
# COMPACT_ATOMS: atom_id res chain seq x y z
N MET A 1 -16.17 38.35 -21.84
CA MET A 1 -15.73 38.89 -20.53
C MET A 1 -16.53 38.15 -19.47
N SER A 2 -16.02 37.40 -18.52
CA SER A 2 -14.65 37.14 -18.07
C SER A 2 -14.70 35.93 -17.15
N ARG A 3 -13.75 35.00 -17.37
CA ARG A 3 -12.86 34.45 -16.34
C ARG A 3 -13.49 33.52 -15.30
N THR A 4 -13.39 32.21 -15.54
CA THR A 4 -12.38 31.34 -14.89
C THR A 4 -12.44 31.39 -13.37
N ARG A 5 -13.11 30.42 -12.76
CA ARG A 5 -12.72 29.89 -11.45
C ARG A 5 -12.09 28.53 -11.69
N ALA A 6 -10.82 28.60 -12.02
CA ALA A 6 -9.89 27.51 -11.91
C ALA A 6 -9.50 27.33 -10.42
N ALA A 7 -8.98 26.13 -10.14
CA ALA A 7 -8.12 25.79 -9.02
C ALA A 7 -8.78 25.60 -7.65
N LEU A 8 -9.32 24.40 -7.43
CA LEU A 8 -9.03 23.65 -6.21
C LEU A 8 -8.71 22.21 -6.64
N ALA A 9 -7.44 21.98 -6.97
CA ALA A 9 -6.87 20.65 -7.18
C ALA A 9 -5.49 20.70 -6.54
N ALA A 10 -5.40 20.28 -5.28
CA ALA A 10 -4.13 20.00 -4.63
C ALA A 10 -4.40 19.09 -3.42
N VAL A 11 -3.65 17.99 -3.37
CA VAL A 11 -3.52 17.02 -2.28
C VAL A 11 -4.60 15.94 -2.23
N SER A 12 -4.48 14.97 -3.12
CA SER A 12 -5.02 13.60 -2.92
C SER A 12 -4.19 12.64 -3.77
N SER A 13 -2.90 12.51 -3.45
CA SER A 13 -2.04 11.48 -4.04
C SER A 13 -1.93 10.32 -3.05
N GLY A 14 -3.07 9.69 -2.76
CA GLY A 14 -3.15 8.46 -1.99
C GLY A 14 -3.63 7.34 -2.91
N LEU A 15 -2.69 6.49 -3.32
CA LEU A 15 -2.87 5.04 -3.44
C LEU A 15 -4.05 4.52 -4.29
N LEU A 16 -4.22 4.98 -5.52
CA LEU A 16 -5.17 4.36 -6.46
C LEU A 16 -4.50 3.26 -7.30
N LEU A 17 -4.47 2.03 -6.76
CA LEU A 17 -4.08 0.81 -7.45
C LEU A 17 -5.26 0.23 -8.24
N VAL A 18 -5.57 0.82 -9.40
CA VAL A 18 -6.54 0.24 -10.33
C VAL A 18 -5.84 -0.77 -11.22
N LEU A 19 -6.01 -2.07 -10.91
CA LEU A 19 -5.59 -3.14 -11.81
C LEU A 19 -6.75 -3.61 -12.68
N ALA A 20 -6.57 -3.43 -13.98
CA ALA A 20 -7.28 -4.22 -14.97
C ALA A 20 -6.94 -5.70 -14.74
N ALA A 21 -7.95 -6.48 -14.36
CA ALA A 21 -7.89 -7.94 -14.35
C ALA A 21 -7.40 -8.43 -15.72
N GLY A 22 -6.20 -9.00 -15.76
CA GLY A 22 -5.59 -9.38 -17.02
C GLY A 22 -4.28 -10.13 -16.86
N CYS A 23 -4.31 -11.32 -16.26
CA CYS A 23 -3.45 -12.42 -16.70
C CYS A 23 -4.07 -13.78 -16.33
N SER A 24 -4.97 -14.27 -17.19
CA SER A 24 -5.13 -15.73 -17.39
C SER A 24 -4.13 -16.14 -18.45
N GLY A 25 -3.19 -17.04 -18.12
CA GLY A 25 -2.21 -17.52 -19.09
C GLY A 25 -1.19 -18.52 -18.56
N ASP A 26 -1.65 -19.78 -18.48
CA ASP A 26 -0.94 -21.02 -18.85
C ASP A 26 0.09 -21.67 -17.90
N ASP A 27 -0.10 -22.99 -17.80
CA ASP A 27 0.54 -23.98 -16.94
C ASP A 27 2.06 -24.13 -17.11
N GLY A 28 2.77 -24.19 -15.98
CA GLY A 28 4.19 -24.50 -15.95
C GLY A 28 4.66 -24.98 -14.58
N ALA A 29 4.57 -26.30 -14.36
CA ALA A 29 5.19 -26.97 -13.22
C ALA A 29 6.71 -26.77 -13.22
N GLY A 30 7.28 -26.29 -12.10
CA GLY A 30 8.73 -26.25 -11.90
C GLY A 30 9.08 -25.50 -10.61
N GLY A 31 9.48 -26.23 -9.58
CA GLY A 31 9.83 -25.64 -8.28
C GLY A 31 10.94 -24.60 -8.38
N ALA A 32 10.66 -23.39 -7.90
CA ALA A 32 11.61 -22.34 -7.59
C ALA A 32 10.92 -21.37 -6.62
N GLY A 33 11.15 -21.53 -5.32
CA GLY A 33 10.75 -20.51 -4.37
C GLY A 33 11.49 -19.20 -4.68
N SER A 34 10.78 -18.08 -4.55
CA SER A 34 11.27 -16.79 -4.01
C SER A 34 10.61 -15.57 -4.66
N SER A 35 10.01 -15.65 -5.85
CA SER A 35 9.35 -14.49 -6.47
C SER A 35 7.88 -14.74 -6.85
N GLY A 36 7.48 -15.95 -7.25
CA GLY A 36 6.08 -16.26 -7.57
C GLY A 36 5.13 -16.17 -6.37
N ASP A 37 5.52 -16.73 -5.23
CA ASP A 37 4.75 -16.66 -3.98
C ASP A 37 4.69 -15.21 -3.48
N PHE A 38 5.83 -14.50 -3.51
CA PHE A 38 5.88 -13.08 -3.16
C PHE A 38 4.98 -12.22 -4.06
N CYS A 39 4.96 -12.46 -5.37
CA CYS A 39 4.06 -11.77 -6.29
C CYS A 39 2.58 -12.07 -6.00
N THR A 40 2.26 -13.31 -5.57
CA THR A 40 0.91 -13.67 -5.12
C THR A 40 0.52 -12.91 -3.86
N ASP A 41 1.45 -12.79 -2.91
CA ASP A 41 1.23 -12.02 -1.69
C ASP A 41 1.07 -10.52 -1.99
N MET A 42 1.86 -9.96 -2.93
CA MET A 42 1.71 -8.57 -3.36
C MET A 42 0.38 -8.30 -4.07
N ALA A 43 -0.14 -9.24 -4.87
CA ALA A 43 -1.47 -9.11 -5.45
C ALA A 43 -2.58 -9.14 -4.38
N ARG A 44 -2.39 -9.93 -3.31
CA ARG A 44 -3.29 -9.92 -2.15
C ARG A 44 -3.26 -8.57 -1.43
N PHE A 45 -2.09 -7.94 -1.28
CA PHE A 45 -1.99 -6.58 -0.72
C PHE A 45 -2.74 -5.54 -1.54
N GLU A 46 -2.66 -5.60 -2.87
CA GLU A 46 -3.38 -4.68 -3.73
C GLU A 46 -4.90 -4.83 -3.58
N ALA A 47 -5.39 -6.07 -3.47
CA ALA A 47 -6.81 -6.32 -3.21
C ALA A 47 -7.25 -5.80 -1.82
N LEU A 48 -6.44 -6.03 -0.78
CA LEU A 48 -6.72 -5.52 0.57
C LEU A 48 -6.71 -3.99 0.65
N GLN A 49 -5.84 -3.32 -0.12
CA GLN A 49 -5.84 -1.86 -0.24
C GLN A 49 -7.14 -1.35 -0.87
N ALA A 50 -7.57 -1.94 -1.98
CA ALA A 50 -8.83 -1.54 -2.62
C ALA A 50 -10.04 -1.76 -1.69
N GLU A 51 -10.10 -2.90 -1.00
CA GLU A 51 -11.15 -3.17 -0.01
C GLU A 51 -11.08 -2.20 1.17
N GLY A 52 -9.87 -1.88 1.65
CA GLY A 52 -9.64 -0.90 2.71
C GLY A 52 -10.11 0.50 2.31
N ASP A 53 -9.75 0.98 1.12
CA ASP A 53 -10.17 2.28 0.61
C ASP A 53 -11.70 2.39 0.54
N GLU A 54 -12.39 1.34 0.06
CA GLU A 54 -13.85 1.29 0.03
C GLU A 54 -14.44 1.26 1.45
N ALA A 55 -13.86 0.46 2.34
CA ALA A 55 -14.27 0.35 3.73
C ALA A 55 -14.16 1.70 4.46
N PHE A 56 -13.00 2.34 4.43
CA PHE A 56 -12.76 3.63 5.09
C PHE A 56 -13.53 4.79 4.41
N ALA A 57 -13.83 4.71 3.11
CA ALA A 57 -14.71 5.67 2.46
C ALA A 57 -16.19 5.54 2.88
N SER A 58 -16.61 4.36 3.32
CA SER A 58 -18.01 4.06 3.70
C SER A 58 -18.36 4.43 5.14
N GLY A 59 -17.37 4.67 6.01
CA GLY A 59 -17.52 5.18 7.37
C GLY A 59 -16.42 4.74 8.34
N ASP A 60 -16.32 5.44 9.48
CA ASP A 60 -15.35 5.15 10.56
C ASP A 60 -15.84 4.02 11.49
N ASP A 61 -16.20 2.85 10.95
CA ASP A 61 -16.56 1.69 11.78
C ASP A 61 -15.28 1.01 12.31
N PRO A 62 -15.01 1.04 13.64
CA PRO A 62 -13.80 0.45 14.21
C PRO A 62 -13.72 -1.07 13.99
N GLU A 63 -14.84 -1.78 13.83
CA GLU A 63 -14.81 -3.22 13.54
C GLU A 63 -14.34 -3.50 12.11
N VAL A 64 -14.69 -2.63 11.17
CA VAL A 64 -14.21 -2.72 9.79
C VAL A 64 -12.73 -2.40 9.72
N ALA A 65 -12.28 -1.35 10.43
CA ALA A 65 -10.86 -1.02 10.53
C ALA A 65 -10.04 -2.18 11.13
N ARG A 66 -10.55 -2.79 12.21
CA ARG A 66 -9.94 -3.95 12.87
C ARG A 66 -9.79 -5.14 11.92
N ASP A 67 -10.84 -5.48 11.18
CA ASP A 67 -10.80 -6.59 10.22
C ASP A 67 -9.82 -6.32 9.07
N VAL A 68 -9.87 -5.13 8.47
CA VAL A 68 -8.97 -4.75 7.36
C VAL A 68 -7.52 -4.76 7.83
N PHE A 69 -7.19 -4.08 8.94
CA PHE A 69 -5.82 -4.02 9.45
C PHE A 69 -5.29 -5.39 9.90
N GLY A 70 -6.12 -6.23 10.50
CA GLY A 70 -5.75 -7.61 10.82
C GLY A 70 -5.36 -8.40 9.57
N ARG A 71 -6.15 -8.29 8.49
CA ARG A 71 -5.85 -8.94 7.21
C ARG A 71 -4.59 -8.39 6.53
N PHE A 72 -4.28 -7.10 6.70
CA PHE A 72 -3.02 -6.50 6.27
C PHE A 72 -1.83 -7.06 7.03
N SER A 73 -1.92 -7.15 8.36
CA SER A 73 -0.87 -7.72 9.22
C SER A 73 -0.55 -9.16 8.83
N ASP A 74 -1.58 -9.99 8.62
CA ASP A 74 -1.42 -11.37 8.15
C ASP A 74 -0.75 -11.45 6.76
N ALA A 75 -1.07 -10.52 5.86
CA ALA A 75 -0.46 -10.46 4.53
C ALA A 75 1.01 -10.04 4.60
N ILE A 76 1.37 -9.13 5.53
CA ILE A 76 2.77 -8.74 5.80
C ILE A 76 3.56 -9.95 6.24
N ASP A 77 3.05 -10.72 7.19
CA ASP A 77 3.76 -11.88 7.72
C ASP A 77 3.91 -12.99 6.68
N ALA A 78 2.90 -13.20 5.84
CA ALA A 78 3.00 -14.12 4.70
C ALA A 78 4.10 -13.68 3.71
N ALA A 79 4.08 -12.41 3.29
CA ALA A 79 5.07 -11.88 2.36
C ALA A 79 6.50 -11.84 2.92
N ARG A 80 6.67 -11.66 4.25
CA ARG A 80 7.99 -11.78 4.90
C ARG A 80 8.63 -13.15 4.69
N ALA A 81 7.83 -14.20 4.58
CA ALA A 81 8.31 -15.57 4.39
C ALA A 81 8.70 -15.87 2.93
N SER A 82 8.08 -15.16 1.97
CA SER A 82 8.27 -15.39 0.53
C SER A 82 9.18 -14.35 -0.14
N VAL A 83 9.50 -13.23 0.54
CA VAL A 83 10.22 -12.10 -0.05
C VAL A 83 11.60 -12.48 -0.61
N PRO A 84 11.91 -12.10 -1.87
CA PRO A 84 13.23 -12.27 -2.45
C PRO A 84 14.33 -11.51 -1.70
N ASP A 85 15.50 -12.13 -1.55
CA ASP A 85 16.66 -11.53 -0.88
C ASP A 85 17.04 -10.14 -1.44
N GLU A 86 16.87 -9.95 -2.76
CA GLU A 86 17.21 -8.71 -3.46
C GLU A 86 16.34 -7.51 -3.04
N ILE A 87 15.11 -7.76 -2.58
CA ILE A 87 14.17 -6.72 -2.13
C ILE A 87 13.80 -6.84 -0.64
N ALA A 88 14.29 -7.88 0.06
CA ALA A 88 13.94 -8.18 1.44
C ALA A 88 14.24 -7.04 2.42
N THR A 89 15.31 -6.27 2.19
CA THR A 89 15.65 -5.13 3.06
C THR A 89 14.62 -4.01 2.93
N ASP A 90 14.24 -3.67 1.70
CA ASP A 90 13.25 -2.63 1.42
C ASP A 90 11.86 -3.05 1.88
N PHE A 91 11.48 -4.29 1.58
CA PHE A 91 10.23 -4.86 2.03
C PHE A 91 10.12 -4.85 3.56
N ARG A 92 11.16 -5.30 4.28
CA ARG A 92 11.15 -5.29 5.76
C ARG A 92 11.03 -3.88 6.33
N LEU A 93 11.73 -2.89 5.76
CA LEU A 93 11.61 -1.50 6.22
C LEU A 93 10.18 -0.99 6.08
N VAL A 94 9.56 -1.20 4.91
CA VAL A 94 8.17 -0.78 4.66
C VAL A 94 7.22 -1.55 5.58
N ALA A 95 7.35 -2.87 5.63
CA ALA A 95 6.53 -3.76 6.45
C ALA A 95 6.61 -3.45 7.95
N ASP A 96 7.80 -3.18 8.50
CA ASP A 96 7.98 -2.82 9.91
C ASP A 96 7.34 -1.45 10.20
N THR A 97 7.39 -0.52 9.26
CA THR A 97 6.76 0.81 9.42
C THR A 97 5.23 0.69 9.35
N THR A 98 4.70 -0.13 8.43
CA THR A 98 3.26 -0.42 8.34
C THR A 98 2.76 -1.17 9.57
N GLN A 99 3.52 -2.13 10.11
CA GLN A 99 3.13 -2.82 11.35
C GLN A 99 3.08 -1.86 12.54
N GLN A 100 4.03 -0.92 12.66
CA GLN A 100 3.96 0.10 13.71
C GLN A 100 2.69 0.96 13.62
N LEU A 101 2.24 1.27 12.41
CA LEU A 101 0.96 1.96 12.20
C LEU A 101 -0.21 1.10 12.70
N ILE A 102 -0.29 -0.16 12.27
CA ILE A 102 -1.35 -1.10 12.69
C ILE A 102 -1.37 -1.27 14.21
N GLU A 103 -0.22 -1.52 14.83
CA GLU A 103 -0.07 -1.64 16.28
C GLU A 103 -0.54 -0.37 17.02
N THR A 104 -0.33 0.81 16.43
CA THR A 104 -0.80 2.07 16.99
C THR A 104 -2.33 2.13 16.97
N PHE A 105 -2.96 1.77 15.86
CA PHE A 105 -4.43 1.65 15.77
C PHE A 105 -4.99 0.63 16.76
N GLU A 106 -4.35 -0.54 16.87
CA GLU A 106 -4.72 -1.59 17.82
C GLU A 106 -4.63 -1.11 19.28
N SER A 107 -3.56 -0.39 19.63
CA SER A 107 -3.33 0.11 20.99
C SER A 107 -4.39 1.11 21.45
N ALA A 108 -5.01 1.81 20.50
CA ALA A 108 -6.12 2.72 20.74
C ALA A 108 -7.50 2.08 20.57
N ASP A 109 -7.58 0.75 20.42
CA ASP A 109 -8.82 0.02 20.12
C ASP A 109 -9.57 0.59 18.89
N TYR A 110 -8.81 1.11 17.92
CA TYR A 110 -9.30 1.78 16.71
C TYR A 110 -10.14 3.05 17.01
N ASP A 111 -10.01 3.65 18.20
CA ASP A 111 -10.59 4.95 18.53
C ASP A 111 -9.77 6.09 17.87
N LEU A 112 -10.25 6.56 16.71
CA LEU A 112 -9.62 7.64 15.97
C LEU A 112 -9.56 8.96 16.74
N ALA A 113 -10.52 9.19 17.65
CA ALA A 113 -10.53 10.41 18.47
C ALA A 113 -9.46 10.34 19.55
N ALA A 114 -9.23 9.17 20.13
CA ALA A 114 -8.11 8.94 21.04
C ALA A 114 -6.76 9.10 20.32
N LEU A 115 -6.60 8.46 19.16
CA LEU A 115 -5.39 8.55 18.32
C LEU A 115 -5.04 9.98 17.91
N ALA A 116 -6.04 10.78 17.53
CA ALA A 116 -5.82 12.17 17.12
C ALA A 116 -5.22 13.05 18.23
N THR A 117 -5.33 12.62 19.49
CA THR A 117 -4.77 13.30 20.65
C THR A 117 -3.48 12.65 21.16
N ASP A 118 -3.08 11.50 20.59
CA ASP A 118 -1.90 10.76 21.00
C ASP A 118 -0.64 11.35 20.33
N PRO A 119 0.34 11.85 21.10
CA PRO A 119 1.60 12.33 20.55
C PRO A 119 2.42 11.23 19.85
N GLN A 120 2.28 9.97 20.25
CA GLN A 120 2.99 8.86 19.60
C GLN A 120 2.46 8.58 18.20
N TYR A 121 1.16 8.78 17.97
CA TYR A 121 0.57 8.65 16.64
C TYR A 121 1.18 9.63 15.64
N ALA A 122 1.47 10.87 16.06
CA ALA A 122 2.15 11.84 15.21
C ALA A 122 3.58 11.42 14.84
N GLU A 123 4.32 10.78 15.76
CA GLU A 123 5.67 10.26 15.48
C GLU A 123 5.63 9.11 14.46
N VAL A 124 4.64 8.23 14.57
CA VAL A 124 4.42 7.13 13.61
C VAL A 124 4.09 7.69 12.22
N LEU A 125 3.24 8.71 12.12
CA LEU A 125 2.95 9.37 10.84
C LEU A 125 4.21 10.00 10.22
N VAL A 126 5.06 10.63 11.02
CA VAL A 126 6.35 11.16 10.53
C VAL A 126 7.27 10.05 10.03
N SER A 127 7.24 8.87 10.66
CA SER A 127 8.06 7.73 10.22
C SER A 127 7.63 7.18 8.85
N LEU A 128 6.33 7.25 8.53
CA LEU A 128 5.80 6.87 7.22
C LEU A 128 6.27 7.82 6.11
N ASP A 129 6.42 9.11 6.44
CA ASP A 129 6.93 10.15 5.53
C ASP A 129 8.48 10.22 5.48
N ASP A 130 9.18 9.32 6.18
CA ASP A 130 10.65 9.29 6.13
C ASP A 130 11.13 8.97 4.72
N ALA A 131 12.13 9.74 4.24
CA ALA A 131 12.67 9.60 2.89
C ALA A 131 13.16 8.17 2.60
N ARG A 132 13.69 7.46 3.61
CA ARG A 132 14.16 6.07 3.44
C ARG A 132 13.01 5.11 3.24
N VAL A 133 11.88 5.33 3.94
CA VAL A 133 10.67 4.52 3.78
C VAL A 133 10.06 4.78 2.41
N THR A 134 10.00 6.04 1.99
CA THR A 134 9.53 6.43 0.65
C THR A 134 10.39 5.80 -0.45
N GLU A 135 11.72 5.92 -0.36
CA GLU A 135 12.62 5.34 -1.35
C GLU A 135 12.58 3.80 -1.38
N ALA A 136 12.41 3.15 -0.21
CA ALA A 136 12.23 1.71 -0.15
C ALA A 136 10.90 1.27 -0.77
N ASN A 137 9.84 2.04 -0.56
CA ASN A 137 8.54 1.81 -1.21
C ASN A 137 8.66 1.96 -2.74
N ASP A 138 9.35 2.99 -3.24
CA ASP A 138 9.57 3.18 -4.68
C ASP A 138 10.35 2.03 -5.32
N ARG A 139 11.37 1.52 -4.63
CA ARG A 139 12.14 0.34 -5.07
C ARG A 139 11.28 -0.91 -5.06
N LEU A 140 10.49 -1.12 -4.01
CA LEU A 140 9.56 -2.24 -3.90
C LEU A 140 8.49 -2.21 -5.00
N ALA A 141 7.87 -1.06 -5.23
CA ALA A 141 6.88 -0.85 -6.29
C ALA A 141 7.49 -1.09 -7.68
N THR A 142 8.73 -0.65 -7.89
CA THR A 142 9.46 -0.92 -9.13
C THR A 142 9.73 -2.42 -9.30
N TYR A 143 10.19 -3.09 -8.25
CA TYR A 143 10.44 -4.53 -8.27
C TYR A 143 9.18 -5.32 -8.61
N VAL A 144 8.09 -5.05 -7.89
CA VAL A 144 6.79 -5.70 -8.09
C VAL A 144 6.32 -5.48 -9.52
N ARG A 145 6.44 -4.26 -10.06
CA ARG A 145 6.10 -3.98 -11.46
C ARG A 145 6.92 -4.78 -12.47
N THR A 146 8.24 -4.83 -12.29
CA THR A 146 9.14 -5.47 -13.26
C THR A 146 9.11 -6.98 -13.19
N THR A 147 8.91 -7.52 -11.98
CA THR A 147 9.05 -8.95 -11.69
C THR A 147 7.70 -9.66 -11.67
N CYS A 148 6.68 -9.03 -11.10
CA CYS A 148 5.33 -9.60 -10.99
C CYS A 148 4.41 -9.24 -12.16
N GLY A 149 4.81 -8.28 -13.01
CA GLY A 149 4.02 -7.82 -14.15
C GLY A 149 2.82 -6.95 -13.78
N THR A 150 2.69 -6.55 -12.52
CA THR A 150 1.66 -5.60 -12.05
C THR A 150 2.02 -4.19 -12.51
N ARG A 151 1.22 -3.64 -13.43
CA ARG A 151 1.43 -2.26 -13.88
C ARG A 151 1.05 -1.29 -12.75
N VAL A 152 2.04 -0.81 -12.01
CA VAL A 152 1.93 0.47 -11.28
C VAL A 152 1.71 1.54 -12.34
N THR A 153 0.48 2.05 -12.51
CA THR A 153 0.23 3.15 -13.45
C THR A 153 0.85 4.43 -12.91
N GLY A 154 2.11 4.66 -13.30
CA GLY A 154 2.71 5.98 -13.37
C GLY A 154 2.62 6.52 -14.80
N ASP A 155 1.41 6.68 -15.33
CA ASP A 155 1.19 7.53 -16.52
C ASP A 155 0.47 8.79 -16.05
N ALA A 156 1.27 9.78 -15.59
CA ALA A 156 0.86 11.14 -15.88
C ALA A 156 1.02 11.30 -17.39
N PRO A 157 -0.05 11.53 -18.18
CA PRO A 157 0.15 12.01 -19.53
C PRO A 157 0.91 13.33 -19.39
N ALA A 158 2.15 13.37 -19.88
CA ALA A 158 2.79 14.62 -20.20
C ALA A 158 1.78 15.38 -21.06
N THR A 159 1.19 16.42 -20.47
CA THR A 159 0.22 17.27 -21.12
C THR A 159 0.92 17.94 -22.29
N THR A 160 0.84 17.33 -23.48
CA THR A 160 0.98 18.05 -24.73
C THR A 160 -0.28 18.90 -24.86
N ALA A 161 -0.24 20.08 -24.26
CA ALA A 161 -1.22 21.12 -24.57
C ALA A 161 -0.93 21.65 -25.99
N PRO A 162 -1.98 22.01 -26.76
CA PRO A 162 -1.85 22.47 -28.15
C PRO A 162 -1.10 23.79 -28.32
#